data_AF-A0A4Y9IUK6-F1
#
_entry.id   AF-A0A4Y9IUK6-F1
#
_cell.length_a   1.000
_cell.length_b   1.000
_cell.length_c   1.000
_cell.angle_alpha   90.00
_cell.angle_beta   90.00
_cell.angle_gamma   90.00
#
_symmetry.space_group_name_H-M   'P 1'
#
loop_
_entity.id
_entity.type
_entity.pdbx_description
1 polymer ?
#
loop_
_entity_poly.entity_id
_entity_poly.type
_entity_poly.pdbx_seq_one_letter_code
_entity_poly.pdbx_strand_id
1 'polypeptide(L)'
;MMTATVFKFVPWDTKPIDALKDSIVYKIRELINSGIKLNRAQKNWITHKVNSNSYFNNAIPLQGWAFTFHDILKKFVVKRYGQCAEYYAVDKTSLREYLGSGIEYIVEVK
;
A
#
# COMPACT_ATOMS: atom_id res chain seq x y z
N MET A 1 -16.71 0.21 -13.15
CA MET A 1 -17.11 -0.68 -12.04
C MET A 1 -15.87 -1.03 -11.24
N MET A 2 -15.79 -0.62 -9.96
CA MET A 2 -14.65 -0.90 -9.08
C MET A 2 -14.83 -2.25 -8.36
N THR A 3 -14.61 -3.37 -9.04
CA THR A 3 -15.14 -4.66 -8.53
C THR A 3 -14.15 -5.63 -7.90
N ALA A 4 -12.86 -5.31 -7.76
CA ALA A 4 -11.91 -6.22 -7.08
C ALA A 4 -10.86 -5.55 -6.19
N THR A 5 -11.02 -4.27 -5.85
CA THR A 5 -9.93 -3.48 -5.24
C THR A 5 -10.23 -2.97 -3.83
N VAL A 6 -11.45 -3.19 -3.33
CA VAL A 6 -11.83 -2.85 -1.95
C VAL A 6 -12.80 -3.91 -1.42
N PHE A 7 -12.59 -4.38 -0.20
CA PHE A 7 -13.50 -5.32 0.46
C PHE A 7 -13.68 -4.99 1.95
N LYS A 8 -14.83 -5.34 2.52
CA LYS A 8 -15.07 -5.23 3.96
C LYS A 8 -14.41 -6.42 4.65
N PHE A 9 -13.55 -6.16 5.64
CA PHE A 9 -12.80 -7.22 6.33
C PHE A 9 -13.25 -7.47 7.77
N VAL A 10 -14.19 -6.66 8.27
CA VAL A 10 -14.72 -6.77 9.63
C VAL A 10 -16.13 -7.36 9.64
N PRO A 11 -16.53 -8.11 10.68
CA PRO A 11 -17.83 -8.75 10.75
C PRO A 11 -18.98 -7.81 11.17
N TRP A 12 -18.69 -6.70 11.86
CA TRP A 12 -19.72 -5.75 12.34
C TRP A 12 -20.11 -4.73 11.27
N ASP A 13 -21.21 -4.01 11.52
CA ASP A 13 -21.68 -2.96 10.61
C ASP A 13 -20.71 -1.79 10.50
N THR A 14 -20.48 -1.38 9.25
CA THR A 14 -19.57 -0.29 8.89
C THR A 14 -20.32 0.73 8.07
N LYS A 15 -19.84 1.97 8.09
CA LYS A 15 -20.32 2.99 7.15
C LYS A 15 -20.16 2.50 5.71
N PRO A 16 -21.06 2.93 4.79
CA PRO A 16 -20.94 2.59 3.39
C PRO A 16 -19.62 3.12 2.82
N ILE A 17 -19.06 2.42 1.85
CA ILE A 17 -17.77 2.78 1.23
C ILE A 17 -17.78 4.21 0.67
N ASP A 18 -18.94 4.70 0.19
CA ASP A 18 -19.11 6.06 -0.30
C ASP A 18 -18.81 7.14 0.74
N ALA A 19 -18.98 6.84 2.04
CA ALA A 19 -18.63 7.75 3.12
C ALA A 19 -17.10 7.96 3.25
N LEU A 20 -16.30 7.14 2.57
CA LEU A 20 -14.83 7.24 2.56
C LEU A 20 -14.28 7.95 1.32
N LYS A 21 -15.13 8.50 0.43
CA LYS A 21 -14.72 9.18 -0.81
C LYS A 21 -13.70 10.30 -0.59
N ASP A 22 -13.80 11.01 0.53
CA ASP A 22 -12.88 12.09 0.84
C ASP A 22 -11.52 11.65 1.35
N SER A 23 -11.37 10.38 1.72
CA SER A 23 -10.12 9.82 2.21
C SER A 23 -9.05 9.72 1.12
N ILE A 24 -7.79 9.85 1.53
CA ILE A 24 -6.64 9.76 0.62
C ILE A 24 -6.58 8.39 -0.06
N VAL A 25 -6.82 7.30 0.69
CA VAL A 25 -6.76 5.93 0.14
C VAL A 25 -7.80 5.72 -0.97
N TYR A 26 -9.01 6.24 -0.78
CA TYR A 26 -10.09 6.13 -1.75
C TYR A 26 -9.73 6.89 -3.03
N LYS A 27 -9.34 8.17 -2.89
CA LYS A 27 -8.93 9.02 -4.03
C LYS A 27 -7.78 8.39 -4.82
N ILE A 28 -6.77 7.85 -4.12
CA ILE A 28 -5.65 7.16 -4.78
C ILE A 28 -6.14 5.90 -5.52
N ARG A 29 -7.02 5.10 -4.92
CA ARG A 29 -7.56 3.90 -5.57
C ARG A 29 -8.38 4.25 -6.81
N GLU A 30 -9.15 5.34 -6.76
CA GLU A 30 -9.91 5.86 -7.90
C GLU A 30 -8.99 6.32 -9.04
N LEU A 31 -7.90 7.02 -8.72
CA LEU A 31 -6.89 7.43 -9.71
C LEU A 31 -6.28 6.22 -10.43
N ILE A 32 -5.90 5.18 -9.68
CA ILE A 32 -5.35 3.94 -10.25
C ILE A 32 -6.38 3.26 -11.15
N ASN A 33 -7.63 3.15 -10.69
CA ASN A 33 -8.71 2.54 -11.46
C ASN A 33 -9.05 3.32 -12.74
N SER A 34 -8.78 4.62 -12.75
CA SER A 34 -8.94 5.49 -13.93
C SER A 34 -7.71 5.47 -14.85
N GLY A 35 -6.68 4.67 -14.54
CA GLY A 35 -5.43 4.60 -15.30
C GLY A 35 -4.52 5.82 -15.16
N ILE A 36 -4.80 6.70 -14.20
CA ILE A 36 -3.99 7.90 -13.97
C ILE A 36 -2.70 7.50 -13.24
N LYS A 37 -1.57 7.99 -13.73
CA LYS A 37 -0.25 7.71 -13.14
C LYS A 37 -0.12 8.38 -11.77
N LEU A 38 0.37 7.61 -10.80
CA LEU A 38 0.67 8.11 -9.46
C LEU A 38 1.90 9.01 -9.45
N ASN A 39 1.80 10.13 -8.74
CA ASN A 39 2.94 11.00 -8.46
C ASN A 39 3.85 10.42 -7.36
N ARG A 40 5.04 11.02 -7.16
CA ARG A 40 6.02 10.53 -6.18
C ARG A 40 5.48 10.49 -4.75
N ALA A 41 4.77 11.53 -4.31
CA ALA A 41 4.22 11.62 -2.97
C ALA A 41 3.17 10.51 -2.71
N GLN A 42 2.32 10.22 -3.70
CA GLN A 42 1.33 9.14 -3.62
C GLN A 42 2.00 7.77 -3.53
N LYS A 43 3.03 7.49 -4.32
CA LYS A 43 3.77 6.23 -4.24
C LYS A 43 4.44 6.03 -2.87
N ASN A 44 5.06 7.08 -2.35
CA ASN A 44 5.66 7.07 -1.01
C ASN A 44 4.60 6.84 0.07
N TRP A 45 3.46 7.54 -0.04
CA TRP A 45 2.35 7.41 0.91
C TRP A 45 1.77 5.99 0.93
N ILE A 46 1.53 5.38 -0.24
CA ILE A 46 1.04 3.99 -0.33
C ILE A 46 2.04 3.04 0.33
N THR A 47 3.32 3.14 -0.05
CA THR A 47 4.37 2.27 0.49
C THR A 47 4.46 2.40 2.00
N HIS A 48 4.41 3.61 2.54
CA HIS A 48 4.41 3.84 3.98
C HIS A 48 3.18 3.20 4.65
N LYS A 49 1.97 3.42 4.13
CA LYS A 49 0.73 2.92 4.75
C LYS A 49 0.60 1.41 4.68
N VAL A 50 1.06 0.79 3.60
CA VAL A 50 1.07 -0.67 3.46
C VAL A 50 2.04 -1.31 4.45
N ASN A 51 3.25 -0.78 4.63
CA ASN A 51 4.22 -1.41 5.55
C ASN A 51 4.06 -0.98 7.02
N SER A 52 3.22 0.01 7.32
CA SER A 52 2.97 0.50 8.70
C SER A 52 1.64 0.04 9.30
N ASN A 53 0.94 -0.90 8.66
CA ASN A 53 -0.31 -1.44 9.18
C ASN A 53 -0.11 -2.90 9.63
N SER A 54 -0.93 -3.35 10.57
CA SER A 54 -0.82 -4.68 11.17
C SER A 54 -1.74 -5.74 10.54
N TYR A 55 -2.54 -5.37 9.53
CA TYR A 55 -3.58 -6.24 8.99
C TYR A 55 -3.16 -6.91 7.68
N PHE A 56 -2.54 -6.16 6.77
CA PHE A 56 -2.32 -6.60 5.41
C PHE A 56 -0.96 -6.14 4.88
N ASN A 57 -0.32 -7.03 4.11
CA ASN A 57 0.92 -6.74 3.41
C ASN A 57 0.68 -6.13 2.01
N ASN A 58 -0.57 -6.11 1.53
CA ASN A 58 -0.92 -5.67 0.17
C ASN A 58 -2.11 -4.70 0.13
N ALA A 59 -2.59 -4.24 1.28
CA ALA A 59 -3.77 -3.40 1.39
C ALA A 59 -3.63 -2.36 2.50
N ILE A 60 -4.41 -1.29 2.40
CA ILE A 60 -4.51 -0.25 3.43
C ILE A 60 -5.91 -0.34 4.06
N PRO A 61 -6.01 -0.66 5.37
CA PRO A 61 -7.29 -0.70 6.05
C PRO A 61 -7.77 0.71 6.43
N LEU A 62 -9.08 0.96 6.31
CA LEU A 62 -9.76 2.17 6.76
C LEU A 62 -11.21 1.88 7.13
N GLN A 63 -11.59 2.12 8.39
CA GLN A 63 -12.96 2.00 8.90
C GLN A 63 -13.66 0.66 8.55
N GLY A 64 -12.94 -0.46 8.66
CA GLY A 64 -13.47 -1.80 8.37
C GLY A 64 -13.43 -2.22 6.89
N TRP A 65 -12.92 -1.35 6.01
CA TRP A 65 -12.66 -1.64 4.61
C TRP A 65 -11.16 -1.80 4.36
N ALA A 66 -10.77 -2.68 3.44
CA ALA A 66 -9.41 -2.90 3.01
C ALA A 66 -9.27 -2.51 1.53
N PHE A 67 -8.45 -1.50 1.25
CA PHE A 67 -8.14 -1.04 -0.11
C PHE A 67 -6.89 -1.75 -0.60
N THR A 68 -7.02 -2.63 -1.59
CA THR A 68 -5.92 -3.46 -2.09
C THR A 68 -5.10 -2.73 -3.16
N PHE A 69 -3.80 -3.00 -3.18
CA PHE A 69 -2.84 -2.44 -4.14
C PHE A 69 -1.98 -3.52 -4.78
N HIS A 70 -2.45 -4.78 -4.84
CA HIS A 70 -1.69 -5.90 -5.39
C HIS A 70 -1.24 -5.66 -6.85
N ASP A 71 -1.99 -4.83 -7.59
CA ASP A 71 -1.81 -4.50 -8.98
C ASP A 71 -0.61 -3.56 -9.23
N ILE A 72 -0.16 -2.85 -8.18
CA ILE A 72 0.95 -1.90 -8.27
C ILE A 72 2.10 -2.21 -7.31
N LEU A 73 1.87 -3.05 -6.30
CA LEU A 73 2.88 -3.42 -5.32
C LEU A 73 3.80 -4.50 -5.85
N LYS A 74 5.08 -4.35 -5.55
CA LYS A 74 6.14 -5.31 -5.78
C LYS A 74 6.68 -5.80 -4.45
N LYS A 75 7.09 -7.07 -4.40
CA LYS A 75 7.72 -7.67 -3.23
C LYS A 75 9.23 -7.42 -3.27
N PHE A 76 9.78 -6.99 -2.15
CA PHE A 76 11.21 -6.76 -1.96
C PHE A 76 11.72 -7.50 -0.73
N VAL A 77 12.93 -8.04 -0.83
CA VAL A 77 13.72 -8.46 0.34
C VAL A 77 14.77 -7.40 0.60
N VAL A 78 14.79 -6.90 1.84
CA VAL A 78 15.75 -5.89 2.28
C VAL A 78 16.60 -6.44 3.39
N LYS A 79 17.92 -6.28 3.26
CA LYS A 79 18.85 -6.46 4.38
C LYS A 79 19.19 -5.10 4.99
N ARG A 80 18.93 -4.97 6.29
CA ARG A 80 19.12 -3.75 7.06
C ARG A 80 19.64 -4.11 8.45
N TYR A 81 20.75 -3.50 8.87
CA TYR A 81 21.40 -3.76 10.16
C TYR A 81 21.62 -5.26 10.44
N GLY A 82 22.07 -6.02 9.44
CA GLY A 82 22.29 -7.47 9.56
C GLY A 82 21.03 -8.33 9.52
N GLN A 83 19.83 -7.75 9.47
CA GLN A 83 18.56 -8.48 9.43
C GLN A 83 17.91 -8.42 8.04
N CYS A 84 17.26 -9.51 7.63
CA CYS A 84 16.50 -9.57 6.40
C CYS A 84 15.00 -9.51 6.69
N ALA A 85 14.27 -8.66 5.96
CA ALA A 85 12.83 -8.57 6.06
C ALA A 85 12.19 -8.38 4.67
N GLU A 86 10.94 -8.86 4.54
CA GLU A 86 10.13 -8.69 3.35
C GLU A 86 9.30 -7.42 3.44
N TYR A 87 9.23 -6.68 2.33
CA TYR A 87 8.43 -5.46 2.21
C TYR A 87 7.67 -5.44 0.90
N TYR A 88 6.52 -4.78 0.90
CA TYR A 88 5.75 -4.50 -0.31
C TYR A 88 5.76 -3.01 -0.61
N ALA A 89 6.23 -2.63 -1.79
CA ALA A 89 6.34 -1.23 -2.16
C ALA A 89 5.97 -1.01 -3.63
N VAL A 90 5.59 0.22 -3.97
CA VAL A 90 5.27 0.58 -5.36
C VAL A 90 6.52 0.56 -6.23
N ASP A 91 7.64 1.07 -5.70
CA ASP A 91 8.94 1.01 -6.34
C ASP A 91 10.07 1.03 -5.29
N LYS A 92 11.29 0.71 -5.74
CA LYS A 92 12.50 0.67 -4.91
C LYS A 92 12.81 2.02 -4.26
N THR A 93 12.44 3.13 -4.89
CA THR A 93 12.68 4.49 -4.37
C THR A 93 11.74 4.77 -3.20
N SER A 94 10.45 4.47 -3.32
CA SER A 94 9.49 4.62 -2.23
C SER A 94 9.80 3.70 -1.05
N LEU A 95 10.36 2.51 -1.30
CA LEU A 95 10.85 1.64 -0.23
C LEU A 95 12.05 2.23 0.52
N ARG A 96 13.01 2.83 -0.20
CA ARG A 96 14.14 3.52 0.42
C ARG A 96 13.71 4.71 1.26
N GLU A 97 12.75 5.48 0.76
CA GLU A 97 12.15 6.60 1.51
C GLU A 97 11.55 6.11 2.83
N TYR A 98 10.79 5.01 2.80
CA TYR A 98 10.16 4.43 3.98
C TYR A 98 11.17 3.90 5.01
N LEU A 99 12.20 3.18 4.55
CA LEU A 99 13.17 2.55 5.44
C LEU A 99 14.24 3.52 5.97
N GLY A 100 14.53 4.60 5.22
CA GLY A 100 15.59 5.54 5.56
C GLY A 100 16.99 4.94 5.41
N SER A 101 17.82 5.09 6.44
CA SER A 101 19.24 4.71 6.42
C SER A 101 19.50 3.26 6.90
N GLY A 102 20.74 2.79 6.71
CA GLY A 102 21.19 1.47 7.19
C GLY A 102 20.85 0.29 6.27
N ILE A 103 20.42 0.59 5.04
CA ILE A 103 20.09 -0.41 4.02
C ILE A 103 21.38 -0.94 3.40
N GLU A 104 21.63 -2.24 3.50
CA GLU A 104 22.76 -2.91 2.85
C GLU A 104 22.43 -3.24 1.39
N TYR A 105 21.30 -3.93 1.17
CA TYR A 105 20.79 -4.21 -0.16
C TYR A 105 19.27 -4.33 -0.19
N ILE A 106 18.73 -4.13 -1.39
CA ILE A 106 17.31 -4.32 -1.70
C ILE A 106 17.24 -5.11 -3.02
N VAL A 107 16.56 -6.25 -2.97
CA VAL A 107 16.31 -7.12 -4.13
C VAL A 107 14.80 -7.18 -4.37
N GLU A 108 14.38 -6.97 -5.62
CA GLU A 108 13.00 -7.20 -6.05
C GLU A 108 12.81 -8.70 -6.30
N VAL A 109 11.76 -9.27 -5.71
CA VAL A 109 11.38 -10.68 -5.93
C VAL A 109 10.38 -10.72 -7.08
N LYS A 110 10.69 -11.52 -8.10
CA LYS A 110 9.82 -11.74 -9.27
C LYS A 110 8.97 -12.98 -9.08
#